data_AF-A0A3B8SIW9-F1
#
_entry.id   AF-A0A3B8SIW9-F1
#
_cell.length_a   1.000
_cell.length_b   1.000
_cell.length_c   1.000
_cell.angle_alpha   90.00
_cell.angle_beta   90.00
_cell.angle_gamma   90.00
#
_symmetry.space_group_name_H-M   'P 1'
#
loop_
_entity.id
_entity.type
_entity.pdbx_description
1 polymer ?
#
loop_
_entity_poly.entity_id
_entity_poly.type
_entity_poly.pdbx_seq_one_letter_code
_entity_poly.pdbx_strand_id
1 'polypeptide(L)'
;MIFKKKNKNIIKVVHYDGLRGFNQDYPCTIEEKDDSFEIKKIKPEMVVTLPKNKIVRIDSLNDNEFMQKYHNTLGTNDKKYYLIITYNSDENAENQIIFWGTSFEAIKFNKLKYKYNGNIGNYTL
;
A
#
# COMPACT_ATOMS: atom_id res chain seq x y z
N MET A 1 -30.90 -7.31 14.55
CA MET A 1 -29.44 -7.10 14.60
C MET A 1 -28.92 -7.03 13.18
N ILE A 2 -28.49 -5.85 12.72
CA ILE A 2 -27.94 -5.68 11.37
C ILE A 2 -26.55 -6.30 11.36
N PHE A 3 -26.43 -7.46 10.71
CA PHE A 3 -25.13 -8.06 10.41
C PHE A 3 -24.38 -7.13 9.45
N LYS A 4 -23.51 -6.27 9.99
CA LYS A 4 -22.53 -5.55 9.18
C LYS A 4 -21.71 -6.60 8.42
N LYS A 5 -21.87 -6.67 7.10
CA LYS A 5 -20.96 -7.41 6.21
C LYS A 5 -19.53 -7.05 6.63
N LYS A 6 -18.74 -8.03 7.06
CA LYS A 6 -17.30 -7.83 7.25
C LYS A 6 -16.75 -7.36 5.90
N ASN A 7 -16.32 -6.10 5.79
CA ASN A 7 -15.69 -5.56 4.59
C ASN A 7 -14.42 -6.38 4.32
N LYS A 8 -14.51 -7.35 3.39
CA LYS A 8 -13.43 -8.28 3.04
C LYS A 8 -12.19 -7.57 2.47
N ASN A 9 -12.30 -6.28 2.15
CA ASN A 9 -11.28 -5.51 1.43
C ASN A 9 -10.46 -4.57 2.33
N ILE A 10 -10.55 -4.71 3.67
CA ILE A 10 -9.73 -3.90 4.59
C ILE A 10 -8.39 -4.59 4.86
N ILE A 11 -7.33 -3.84 4.63
CA ILE A 11 -5.95 -4.19 4.95
C ILE A 11 -5.49 -3.29 6.09
N LYS A 12 -5.11 -3.90 7.22
CA LYS A 12 -4.48 -3.16 8.32
C LYS A 12 -3.02 -3.02 7.98
N VAL A 13 -2.48 -1.81 8.04
CA VAL A 13 -1.09 -1.53 7.71
C VAL A 13 -0.55 -0.47 8.66
N VAL A 14 0.73 -0.20 8.57
CA VAL A 14 1.38 0.89 9.28
C VAL A 14 2.00 1.81 8.24
N HIS A 15 1.70 3.10 8.32
CA HIS A 15 2.29 4.10 7.43
C HIS A 15 3.79 4.20 7.68
N TYR A 16 4.58 4.20 6.61
CA TYR A 16 6.01 4.44 6.67
C TYR A 16 6.33 5.83 6.13
N ASP A 17 5.93 6.14 4.89
CA ASP A 17 6.22 7.42 4.25
C ASP A 17 5.22 7.74 3.10
N GLY A 18 5.19 8.99 2.65
CA GLY A 18 4.49 9.42 1.44
C GLY A 18 3.07 9.98 1.64
N LEU A 19 2.54 10.02 2.87
CA LEU A 19 1.28 10.68 3.18
C LEU A 19 1.46 11.89 4.10
N ARG A 20 1.07 13.06 3.58
CA ARG A 20 1.05 14.30 4.38
C ARG A 20 0.08 14.16 5.56
N GLY A 21 0.58 14.46 6.75
CA GLY A 21 -0.20 14.38 7.99
C GLY A 21 -0.24 12.98 8.61
N PHE A 22 0.42 11.98 8.03
CA PHE A 22 0.63 10.67 8.67
C PHE A 22 2.06 10.62 9.21
N ASN A 23 2.19 10.27 10.49
CA ASN A 23 3.51 10.02 11.06
C ASN A 23 4.02 8.67 10.59
N GLN A 24 5.33 8.51 10.48
CA GLN A 24 5.96 7.21 10.31
C GLN A 24 5.60 6.28 11.48
N ASP A 25 5.50 4.99 11.19
CA ASP A 25 5.15 3.92 12.13
C ASP A 25 3.75 4.08 12.76
N TYR A 26 2.84 4.77 12.07
CA TYR A 26 1.48 4.98 12.53
C TYR A 26 0.48 3.97 11.95
N PRO A 27 -0.33 3.27 12.79
CA PRO A 27 -1.28 2.28 12.31
C PRO A 27 -2.45 2.91 11.53
N CYS A 28 -2.70 2.40 10.33
CA CYS A 28 -3.79 2.82 9.47
C CYS A 28 -4.45 1.62 8.76
N THR A 29 -5.51 1.90 8.01
CA THR A 29 -6.19 0.88 7.20
C THR A 29 -6.32 1.35 5.78
N ILE A 30 -6.09 0.44 4.84
CA ILE A 30 -6.39 0.63 3.42
C ILE A 30 -7.67 -0.15 3.13
N GLU A 31 -8.67 0.54 2.62
CA GLU A 31 -9.90 -0.06 2.11
C GLU A 31 -9.93 0.10 0.59
N GLU A 32 -9.88 -1.02 -0.14
CA GLU A 32 -10.09 -1.00 -1.59
C GLU A 32 -11.60 -0.87 -1.88
N LYS A 33 -12.00 0.29 -2.38
CA LYS A 33 -13.31 0.57 -2.97
C LYS A 33 -13.31 0.26 -4.47
N ASP A 34 -14.42 0.52 -5.17
CA ASP A 34 -14.52 0.23 -6.61
C ASP A 34 -13.49 1.04 -7.42
N ASP A 35 -13.44 2.36 -7.23
CA ASP A 35 -12.60 3.27 -8.03
C ASP A 35 -11.42 3.89 -7.28
N SER A 36 -11.28 3.62 -5.98
CA SER A 36 -10.27 4.25 -5.13
C SER A 36 -9.77 3.36 -4.00
N PHE A 37 -8.62 3.73 -3.44
CA PHE A 37 -8.17 3.27 -2.13
C PHE A 37 -8.46 4.35 -1.10
N GLU A 38 -9.11 3.99 0.00
CA GLU A 38 -9.25 4.86 1.16
C GLU A 38 -8.28 4.45 2.25
N ILE A 39 -7.34 5.33 2.56
CA ILE A 39 -6.40 5.18 3.67
C ILE A 39 -6.93 5.96 4.87
N LYS A 40 -7.22 5.26 5.97
CA LYS A 40 -7.83 5.84 7.18
C LYS A 40 -6.89 5.70 8.36
N LYS A 41 -6.64 6.81 9.07
CA LYS A 41 -6.05 6.80 10.42
C LYS A 41 -7.11 7.19 11.45
N ILE A 42 -7.02 6.62 12.65
CA ILE A 42 -8.07 6.74 13.67
C ILE A 42 -7.87 7.99 14.55
N LYS A 43 -6.61 8.39 14.88
CA LYS A 43 -6.35 9.52 15.80
C LYS A 43 -5.14 10.38 15.40
N PRO A 44 -5.33 11.64 14.94
CA PRO A 44 -6.62 12.26 14.60
C PRO A 44 -7.26 11.54 13.42
N GLU A 45 -8.59 11.53 13.37
CA GLU A 45 -9.33 10.94 12.25
C GLU A 45 -8.97 11.66 10.96
N MET A 46 -8.50 10.91 9.98
CA MET A 46 -8.17 11.43 8.66
C MET A 46 -8.34 10.32 7.64
N VAL A 47 -8.90 10.70 6.49
CA VAL A 47 -9.10 9.82 5.35
C VAL A 47 -8.38 10.43 4.16
N VAL A 48 -7.54 9.65 3.51
CA VAL A 48 -6.91 9.99 2.23
C VAL A 48 -7.49 9.07 1.18
N THR A 49 -7.94 9.65 0.08
CA THR A 49 -8.48 8.91 -1.05
C THR A 49 -7.50 8.95 -2.21
N LEU A 50 -7.03 7.78 -2.64
CA LEU A 50 -6.19 7.61 -3.82
C LEU A 50 -7.03 7.00 -4.95
N PRO A 51 -7.34 7.75 -6.02
CA PRO A 51 -7.98 7.20 -7.21
C PRO A 51 -7.15 6.07 -7.84
N LYS A 52 -7.78 4.95 -8.19
CA LYS A 52 -7.07 3.80 -8.78
C LYS A 52 -6.45 4.11 -10.14
N ASN A 53 -7.09 4.99 -10.93
CA ASN A 53 -6.58 5.43 -12.23
C ASN A 53 -5.27 6.22 -12.12
N LYS A 54 -4.90 6.71 -10.93
CA LYS A 54 -3.61 7.36 -10.67
C LYS A 54 -2.53 6.37 -10.26
N ILE A 55 -2.87 5.14 -9.89
CA ILE A 55 -1.89 4.12 -9.48
C ILE A 55 -1.14 3.65 -10.72
N VAL A 56 0.18 3.83 -10.70
CA VAL A 56 1.08 3.41 -11.78
C VAL A 56 1.51 1.96 -11.58
N ARG A 57 1.92 1.62 -10.35
CA ARG A 57 2.36 0.27 -9.98
C ARG A 57 2.26 0.05 -8.48
N ILE A 58 2.18 -1.22 -8.09
CA ILE A 58 2.26 -1.62 -6.68
C ILE A 58 3.39 -2.63 -6.52
N ASP A 59 4.29 -2.37 -5.58
CA ASP A 59 5.35 -3.30 -5.18
C ASP A 59 5.11 -3.84 -3.77
N SER A 60 5.65 -5.03 -3.52
CA SER A 60 5.64 -5.72 -2.25
C SER A 60 7.05 -6.29 -2.04
N LEU A 61 7.72 -5.87 -0.98
CA LEU A 61 9.11 -6.19 -0.66
C LEU A 61 9.24 -6.66 0.79
N ASN A 62 10.18 -7.57 1.05
CA ASN A 62 10.59 -7.87 2.43
C ASN A 62 11.56 -6.79 2.97
N ASP A 63 11.88 -6.85 4.26
CA ASP A 63 12.72 -5.85 4.92
C ASP A 63 14.10 -5.67 4.28
N ASN A 64 14.82 -6.75 3.96
CA ASN A 64 16.12 -6.65 3.30
C ASN A 64 16.02 -6.02 1.91
N GLU A 65 15.05 -6.45 1.11
CA GLU A 65 14.82 -5.92 -0.23
C GLU A 65 14.50 -4.41 -0.19
N PHE A 66 13.66 -4.01 0.75
CA PHE A 66 13.27 -2.61 0.95
C PHE A 66 14.46 -1.76 1.38
N MET A 67 15.17 -2.18 2.42
CA MET A 67 16.31 -1.42 2.97
C MET A 67 17.44 -1.31 1.95
N GLN A 68 17.70 -2.39 1.19
CA GLN A 68 18.70 -2.35 0.13
C GLN A 68 18.30 -1.38 -1.00
N LYS A 69 17.03 -1.40 -1.43
CA LYS A 69 16.56 -0.57 -2.55
C LYS A 69 16.44 0.91 -2.20
N TYR A 70 15.94 1.23 -1.00
CA TYR A 70 15.59 2.61 -0.62
C TYR A 70 16.59 3.30 0.28
N HIS A 71 17.36 2.53 1.06
CA HIS A 71 18.31 3.08 2.04
C HIS A 71 19.77 2.69 1.75
N ASN A 72 20.02 1.82 0.77
CA ASN A 72 21.34 1.27 0.46
C ASN A 72 22.01 0.62 1.69
N THR A 73 21.21 -0.03 2.53
CA THR A 73 21.65 -0.71 3.76
C THR A 73 21.05 -2.10 3.86
N LEU A 74 21.64 -2.97 4.69
CA LEU A 74 21.03 -4.25 5.04
C LEU A 74 19.81 -4.02 5.94
N GLY A 75 18.80 -4.88 5.79
CA GLY A 75 17.66 -4.91 6.69
C GLY A 75 18.03 -5.47 8.06
N THR A 76 17.14 -5.29 9.02
CA THR A 76 17.27 -5.85 10.37
C THR A 76 16.81 -7.30 10.44
N ASN A 77 16.39 -7.90 9.30
CA ASN A 77 15.66 -9.18 9.22
C ASN A 77 14.37 -9.17 10.06
N ASP A 78 13.81 -7.99 10.32
CA ASP A 78 12.50 -7.89 10.94
C ASP A 78 11.44 -8.53 10.04
N LYS A 79 10.40 -9.09 10.65
CA LYS A 79 9.24 -9.66 9.92
C LYS A 79 8.32 -8.56 9.37
N LYS A 80 8.91 -7.51 8.81
CA LYS A 80 8.26 -6.39 8.12
C LYS A 80 8.22 -6.65 6.63
N TYR A 81 7.06 -6.40 6.06
CA TYR A 81 6.83 -6.44 4.63
C TYR A 81 6.30 -5.09 4.20
N TYR A 82 6.89 -4.52 3.16
CA TYR A 82 6.60 -3.18 2.69
C TYR A 82 5.69 -3.25 1.48
N LEU A 83 4.62 -2.45 1.51
CA LEU A 83 3.73 -2.17 0.39
C LEU A 83 4.08 -0.78 -0.14
N ILE A 84 4.49 -0.72 -1.41
CA ILE A 84 4.82 0.54 -2.07
C ILE A 84 3.79 0.77 -3.18
N ILE A 85 3.04 1.85 -3.07
CA ILE A 85 2.08 2.28 -4.09
C ILE A 85 2.69 3.48 -4.81
N THR A 86 3.08 3.30 -6.07
CA THR A 86 3.52 4.42 -6.92
C THR A 86 2.31 4.97 -7.66
N TYR A 87 2.14 6.30 -7.65
CA TYR A 87 1.03 6.98 -8.29
C TYR A 87 1.45 8.30 -8.92
N ASN A 88 0.69 8.76 -9.92
CA ASN A 88 0.89 10.08 -10.49
C ASN A 88 0.12 11.13 -9.68
N SER A 89 0.83 12.16 -9.24
CA SER A 89 0.23 13.37 -8.68
C SER A 89 -0.53 14.18 -9.73
N ASP A 90 -1.28 15.19 -9.30
CA ASP A 90 -1.96 16.12 -10.21
C ASP A 90 -0.97 16.89 -11.11
N GLU A 91 0.29 17.00 -10.70
CA GLU A 91 1.39 17.60 -11.47
C GLU A 91 2.08 16.60 -12.41
N ASN A 92 1.53 15.38 -12.57
CA ASN A 92 2.12 14.25 -13.32
C ASN A 92 3.52 13.82 -12.83
N ALA A 93 3.91 14.19 -11.62
CA ALA A 93 5.10 13.64 -10.98
C ALA A 93 4.76 12.29 -10.31
N GLU A 94 5.63 11.29 -10.48
CA GLU A 94 5.54 10.01 -9.77
C GLU A 94 5.85 10.23 -8.28
N ASN A 95 4.87 9.90 -7.44
CA ASN A 95 5.01 9.86 -5.99
C ASN A 95 4.79 8.46 -5.46
N GLN A 96 5.27 8.18 -4.26
CA GLN A 96 5.13 6.88 -3.60
C GLN A 96 4.48 7.04 -2.24
N ILE A 97 3.60 6.09 -1.93
CA ILE A 97 3.12 5.87 -0.56
C ILE A 97 3.64 4.52 -0.10
N ILE A 98 4.29 4.51 1.05
CA ILE A 98 4.93 3.34 1.61
C ILE A 98 4.23 2.97 2.91
N PHE A 99 3.85 1.71 3.02
CA PHE A 99 3.34 1.11 4.25
C PHE A 99 4.17 -0.11 4.60
N TRP A 100 4.10 -0.54 5.85
CA TRP A 100 4.56 -1.86 6.26
C TRP A 100 3.47 -2.65 6.99
N GLY A 101 3.63 -3.97 7.01
CA GLY A 101 2.75 -4.90 7.70
C GLY A 101 3.48 -6.18 8.08
N THR A 102 2.75 -7.13 8.67
CA THR A 102 3.31 -8.44 9.04
C THR A 102 3.23 -9.43 7.88
N SER A 103 3.72 -10.66 8.10
CA SER A 103 3.60 -11.75 7.11
C SER A 103 2.15 -12.06 6.70
N PHE A 104 1.17 -11.84 7.60
CA PHE A 104 -0.24 -12.02 7.25
C PHE A 104 -0.73 -10.99 6.23
N GLU A 105 -0.31 -9.73 6.38
CA GLU A 105 -0.60 -8.65 5.45
C GLU A 105 0.17 -8.80 4.14
N ALA A 106 1.39 -9.35 4.17
CA ALA A 106 2.22 -9.57 2.99
C ALA A 106 1.50 -10.40 1.90
N ILE A 107 0.67 -11.37 2.29
CA ILE A 107 -0.17 -12.14 1.35
C ILE A 107 -1.13 -11.22 0.59
N LYS A 108 -1.69 -10.21 1.28
CA LYS A 108 -2.59 -9.21 0.66
C LYS A 108 -1.80 -8.23 -0.20
N PHE A 109 -0.61 -7.82 0.22
CA PHE A 109 0.28 -6.95 -0.57
C PHE A 109 0.68 -7.60 -1.89
N ASN A 110 1.07 -8.88 -1.86
CA ASN A 110 1.39 -9.64 -3.07
C ASN A 110 0.17 -9.75 -3.99
N LYS A 111 -1.03 -10.01 -3.46
CA LYS A 111 -2.27 -10.00 -4.26
C LYS A 111 -2.51 -8.65 -4.95
N LEU A 112 -2.27 -7.53 -4.25
CA LEU A 112 -2.36 -6.20 -4.86
C LEU A 112 -1.30 -6.00 -5.95
N LYS A 113 -0.04 -6.35 -5.68
CA LYS A 113 1.05 -6.31 -6.67
C LYS A 113 0.67 -7.07 -7.94
N TYR A 114 0.19 -8.31 -7.82
CA TYR A 114 -0.22 -9.09 -9.00
C TYR A 114 -1.45 -8.50 -9.71
N LYS A 115 -2.41 -7.94 -8.97
CA LYS A 115 -3.59 -7.31 -9.56
C LYS A 115 -3.23 -6.07 -10.40
N TYR A 116 -2.28 -5.26 -9.94
CA TYR A 116 -1.94 -3.99 -10.60
C TYR A 116 -0.80 -4.14 -11.62
N ASN A 117 0.16 -5.04 -11.39
CA ASN A 117 1.29 -5.25 -12.31
C ASN A 117 1.09 -6.45 -13.24
N GLY A 118 0.20 -7.39 -12.90
CA GLY A 118 -0.14 -8.56 -13.72
C GLY A 118 -1.11 -8.27 -14.87
N ASN A 119 -1.53 -7.01 -15.04
CA ASN A 119 -2.23 -6.53 -16.23
C ASN A 119 -1.27 -6.01 -17.32
N ILE A 120 0.04 -6.28 -17.19
CA ILE A 120 1.00 -6.12 -18.29
C ILE A 120 0.88 -7.36 -19.19
N GLY A 121 0.07 -7.24 -20.24
CA GLY A 121 0.17 -8.05 -21.46
C GLY A 121 -0.84 -9.17 -21.62
N ASN A 122 -2.02 -8.85 -22.15
CA ASN A 122 -2.60 -9.74 -23.16
C ASN A 122 -1.61 -9.74 -24.34
N TYR A 123 -0.74 -10.74 -24.44
CA TYR A 123 0.02 -10.99 -25.65
C TYR A 123 -0.86 -11.81 -26.58
N THR A 124 -1.24 -11.25 -27.72
CA THR A 124 -1.74 -12.03 -28.86
C THR A 124 -0.54 -12.64 -29.58
N LEU A 125 -0.56 -13.96 -29.79
CA LEU A 125 0.31 -14.65 -30.76
C LEU A 125 -0.05 -14.23 -32.19
#